data_AF-A0A1F6W8X2-F1
#
_entry.id   AF-A0A1F6W8X2-F1
#
_cell.length_a   1.000
_cell.length_b   1.000
_cell.length_c   1.000
_cell.angle_alpha   90.00
_cell.angle_beta   90.00
_cell.angle_gamma   90.00
#
_symmetry.space_group_name_H-M   'P 1'
#
loop_
_entity.id
_entity.type
_entity.pdbx_description
1 polymer ?
#
loop_
_entity_poly.entity_id
_entity_poly.type
_entity_poly.pdbx_seq_one_letter_code
_entity_poly.pdbx_strand_id
1 'polypeptide(L)'
;MVTQELIAYVRAELNKGKTREEIRANLLGGGGWSEADLEELWKIVALPKSPVLDPARFRISPIPIILALLAGLCFLVFYFYRPQISVWYEKGTSALYSLTDKIAEMTRGWTKKEEVEEFVESAEEAEKTVEVIQRDCGITNSPNRGNIDSYSNDPVLGCLGESAMVCVESWGTINDPMFPSNFKIINAGDRCMFELSYGAGSDLVDIFGRKLALQRISCPLSMVKVADETNPEIPIFFLANKNNPASYAAEIYFYGTLWLFIENDFNLNKIRSLGCSGEFVNSMIESYNLMKEKI
;
A
#
# COMPACT_ATOMS: atom_id res chain seq x y z
N MET A 1 -21.52 -15.95 -56.77
CA MET A 1 -21.66 -14.58 -56.21
C MET A 1 -21.54 -14.63 -54.69
N VAL A 2 -20.53 -13.97 -54.13
CA VAL A 2 -20.24 -13.99 -52.68
C VAL A 2 -21.18 -13.06 -51.91
N THR A 3 -21.99 -13.61 -51.00
CA THR A 3 -22.91 -12.82 -50.15
C THR A 3 -22.33 -12.54 -48.76
N GLN A 4 -22.85 -11.52 -48.06
CA GLN A 4 -22.45 -11.18 -46.68
C GLN A 4 -22.74 -12.32 -45.70
N GLU A 5 -23.82 -13.07 -45.91
CA GLU A 5 -24.19 -14.23 -45.10
C GLU A 5 -23.17 -15.36 -45.24
N LEU A 6 -22.68 -15.62 -46.45
CA LEU A 6 -21.63 -16.61 -46.69
C LEU A 6 -20.31 -16.21 -46.02
N ILE A 7 -19.93 -14.93 -46.10
CA ILE A 7 -18.73 -14.40 -45.42
C ILE A 7 -18.85 -14.57 -43.90
N ALA A 8 -20.03 -14.28 -43.33
CA ALA A 8 -20.29 -14.47 -41.90
C ALA A 8 -20.24 -15.95 -41.49
N TYR A 9 -20.82 -16.83 -42.30
CA TYR A 9 -20.77 -18.27 -42.10
C TYR A 9 -19.33 -18.79 -42.10
N VAL A 10 -18.52 -18.45 -43.11
CA VAL A 10 -17.13 -18.91 -43.19
C VAL A 10 -16.28 -18.40 -42.02
N ARG A 11 -16.46 -17.13 -41.60
CA ARG A 11 -15.78 -16.60 -40.41
C ARG A 11 -16.19 -17.33 -39.13
N ALA A 12 -17.47 -17.68 -38.99
CA ALA A 12 -17.95 -18.44 -37.84
C ALA A 12 -17.35 -19.86 -37.80
N GLU A 13 -17.22 -20.53 -38.94
CA GLU A 13 -16.62 -21.86 -39.02
C GLU A 13 -15.10 -21.83 -38.78
N LEU A 14 -14.39 -20.80 -39.26
CA LEU A 14 -12.99 -20.57 -38.90
C LEU A 14 -12.81 -20.34 -37.40
N ASN A 15 -13.69 -19.56 -36.77
CA ASN A 15 -13.67 -19.34 -35.32
C ASN A 15 -13.97 -20.62 -34.51
N LYS A 16 -14.66 -21.59 -35.12
CA LYS A 16 -14.84 -22.94 -34.54
C LYS A 16 -13.64 -23.85 -34.75
N GLY A 17 -12.57 -23.36 -35.40
CA GLY A 17 -11.31 -24.07 -35.60
C GLY A 17 -11.26 -24.94 -36.86
N LYS A 18 -12.23 -24.86 -37.77
CA LYS A 18 -12.18 -25.58 -39.05
C LYS A 18 -11.13 -24.99 -39.97
N THR A 19 -10.48 -25.84 -40.76
CA THR A 19 -9.48 -25.39 -41.72
C THR A 19 -10.14 -24.86 -42.99
N ARG A 20 -9.39 -24.05 -43.75
CA ARG A 20 -9.85 -23.48 -45.03
C ARG A 20 -10.24 -24.58 -46.01
N GLU A 21 -9.48 -25.66 -46.02
CA GLU A 21 -9.62 -26.83 -46.89
C GLU A 21 -10.90 -27.61 -46.56
N GLU A 22 -11.22 -27.77 -45.27
CA GLU A 22 -12.46 -28.40 -44.81
C GLU A 22 -13.70 -27.59 -45.20
N ILE A 23 -13.64 -26.26 -45.07
CA ILE A 23 -14.74 -25.37 -45.46
C ILE A 23 -14.91 -25.39 -46.98
N ARG A 24 -13.81 -25.37 -47.75
CA ARG A 24 -13.83 -25.48 -49.21
C ARG A 24 -14.47 -26.79 -49.68
N ALA A 25 -14.06 -27.92 -49.10
CA ALA A 25 -14.60 -29.23 -49.46
C ALA A 25 -16.11 -29.32 -49.18
N ASN A 26 -16.57 -28.77 -48.05
CA ASN A 26 -18.00 -28.74 -47.72
C ASN A 26 -18.82 -27.85 -48.67
N LEU A 27 -18.31 -26.66 -49.04
CA LEU A 27 -19.00 -25.75 -49.94
C LEU A 27 -19.06 -26.26 -51.38
N LEU A 28 -18.01 -26.92 -51.86
CA LEU A 28 -18.01 -27.56 -53.19
C LEU A 28 -18.88 -28.83 -53.21
N GLY A 29 -18.81 -29.63 -52.15
CA GLY A 29 -19.58 -30.87 -52.03
C GLY A 29 -21.09 -30.67 -51.89
N GLY A 30 -21.52 -29.53 -51.32
CA GLY A 30 -22.93 -29.15 -51.21
C GLY A 30 -23.59 -28.72 -52.53
N GLY A 31 -22.79 -28.49 -53.59
CA GLY A 31 -23.27 -28.02 -54.89
C GLY A 31 -23.79 -26.58 -54.86
N GLY A 32 -23.26 -25.71 -55.73
CA GLY A 32 -23.73 -24.32 -55.87
C GLY A 32 -22.63 -23.25 -55.80
N TRP A 33 -21.39 -23.64 -55.53
CA TRP A 33 -20.24 -22.74 -55.51
C TRP A 33 -19.18 -23.21 -56.49
N SER A 34 -18.64 -22.28 -57.29
CA SER A 34 -17.49 -22.55 -58.14
C SER A 34 -16.18 -22.24 -57.40
N GLU A 35 -15.07 -22.81 -57.88
CA GLU A 35 -13.73 -22.49 -57.37
C GLU A 35 -13.41 -20.98 -57.45
N ALA A 36 -13.88 -20.32 -58.51
CA ALA A 36 -13.70 -18.88 -58.68
C ALA A 36 -14.43 -18.07 -57.59
N ASP A 37 -15.65 -18.46 -57.23
CA ASP A 37 -16.41 -17.81 -56.15
C ASP A 37 -15.71 -17.98 -54.79
N LEU A 38 -15.12 -19.15 -54.54
CA LEU A 38 -14.42 -19.41 -53.28
C LEU A 38 -13.12 -18.63 -53.19
N GLU A 39 -12.39 -18.45 -54.30
CA GLU A 39 -11.18 -17.63 -54.31
C GLU A 39 -11.49 -16.16 -53.96
N GLU A 40 -12.59 -15.62 -54.50
CA GLU A 40 -13.05 -14.27 -54.17
C GLU A 40 -13.51 -14.15 -52.71
N LEU A 41 -14.22 -15.16 -52.20
CA LEU A 41 -14.64 -15.25 -50.80
C LEU A 41 -13.44 -15.18 -49.84
N TRP A 42 -12.37 -15.91 -50.12
CA TRP A 42 -11.17 -15.90 -49.27
C TRP A 42 -10.44 -14.56 -49.27
N LYS A 43 -10.43 -13.83 -50.39
CA LYS A 43 -9.88 -12.47 -50.46
C LYS A 43 -10.65 -11.51 -49.54
N ILE A 44 -11.97 -11.65 -49.45
CA ILE A 44 -12.83 -10.80 -48.61
C ILE A 44 -12.74 -11.21 -47.12
N VAL A 45 -12.71 -12.50 -46.82
CA VAL A 45 -12.62 -13.01 -45.44
C VAL A 45 -11.30 -12.58 -44.78
N ALA A 46 -10.20 -12.55 -45.54
CA ALA A 46 -8.88 -12.15 -45.07
C ALA A 46 -8.74 -10.65 -44.71
N LEU A 47 -9.67 -9.80 -45.16
CA LEU A 47 -9.65 -8.39 -44.79
C LEU A 47 -10.25 -8.19 -43.38
N PRO A 48 -9.54 -7.49 -42.47
CA PRO A 48 -10.07 -7.17 -41.15
C PRO A 48 -11.35 -6.34 -41.30
N LYS A 49 -12.38 -6.69 -40.50
CA LYS A 49 -13.73 -6.12 -40.60
C LYS A 49 -13.68 -4.60 -40.33
N SER A 50 -13.90 -3.77 -41.36
CA SER A 50 -14.21 -2.36 -41.15
C SER A 50 -15.54 -2.23 -40.40
N PRO A 51 -15.62 -1.46 -39.31
CA PRO A 51 -16.86 -1.29 -38.58
C PRO A 51 -17.81 -0.41 -39.38
N VAL A 52 -18.99 -0.94 -39.70
CA VAL A 52 -20.11 -0.14 -40.20
C VAL A 52 -20.63 0.69 -39.02
N LEU A 53 -20.45 2.00 -39.08
CA LEU A 53 -21.01 2.95 -38.12
C LEU A 53 -22.52 3.12 -38.37
N ASP A 54 -23.32 2.95 -37.31
CA ASP A 54 -24.72 3.33 -37.28
C ASP A 54 -24.85 4.77 -36.73
N PRO A 55 -25.43 5.74 -37.46
CA PRO A 55 -25.34 7.17 -37.12
C PRO A 55 -26.42 7.69 -36.16
N ALA A 56 -27.11 6.83 -35.40
CA ALA A 56 -28.15 7.27 -34.49
C ALA A 56 -28.07 6.57 -33.13
N ARG A 57 -27.81 7.37 -32.09
CA ARG A 57 -27.69 7.03 -30.66
C ARG A 57 -26.32 6.45 -30.27
N PHE A 58 -25.44 7.31 -29.79
CA PHE A 58 -24.88 7.21 -28.44
C PHE A 58 -24.06 8.47 -28.17
N ARG A 59 -24.64 9.39 -27.38
CA ARG A 59 -23.92 10.51 -26.78
C ARG A 59 -23.06 9.91 -25.67
N ILE A 60 -21.83 9.50 -25.97
CA ILE A 60 -20.89 8.96 -24.99
C ILE A 60 -20.28 10.15 -24.25
N SER A 61 -20.67 10.31 -22.98
CA SER A 61 -19.96 11.15 -22.02
C SER A 61 -18.47 10.73 -21.98
N PRO A 62 -17.49 11.64 -21.83
CA PRO A 62 -16.06 11.27 -21.82
C PRO A 62 -15.63 10.48 -20.56
N ILE A 63 -16.54 10.29 -19.59
CA ILE A 63 -16.30 9.63 -18.31
C ILE A 63 -15.77 8.18 -18.42
N PRO A 64 -16.37 7.26 -19.22
CA PRO A 64 -15.85 5.89 -19.40
C PRO A 64 -14.45 5.80 -20.01
N ILE A 65 -14.05 6.74 -20.87
CA ILE A 65 -12.71 6.72 -21.50
C ILE A 65 -11.64 7.16 -20.49
N ILE A 66 -11.94 8.18 -19.69
CA ILE A 66 -11.06 8.63 -18.60
C ILE A 66 -10.93 7.54 -17.52
N LEU A 67 -12.03 6.87 -17.16
CA LEU A 67 -12.00 5.76 -16.20
C LEU A 67 -11.23 4.54 -16.72
N ALA A 68 -11.33 4.21 -18.01
CA ALA A 68 -10.56 3.13 -18.61
C ALA A 68 -9.05 3.45 -18.69
N LEU A 69 -8.69 4.71 -18.95
CA LEU A 69 -7.31 5.18 -18.90
C LEU A 69 -6.77 5.18 -17.46
N LEU A 70 -7.56 5.64 -16.48
CA LEU A 70 -7.19 5.58 -15.05
C LEU A 70 -7.04 4.13 -14.58
N ALA A 71 -7.98 3.24 -14.94
CA ALA A 71 -7.92 1.83 -14.60
C ALA A 71 -6.72 1.14 -15.26
N GLY A 72 -6.39 1.47 -16.51
CA GLY A 72 -5.19 0.97 -17.20
C GLY A 72 -3.88 1.48 -16.57
N LEU A 73 -3.86 2.73 -16.11
CA LEU A 73 -2.72 3.33 -15.42
C LEU A 73 -2.55 2.73 -14.01
N CYS A 74 -3.65 2.50 -13.27
CA CYS A 74 -3.66 1.75 -12.01
C CYS A 74 -3.24 0.29 -12.22
N PHE A 75 -3.61 -0.36 -13.33
CA PHE A 75 -3.20 -1.73 -13.65
C PHE A 75 -1.71 -1.82 -13.99
N LEU A 76 -1.17 -0.83 -14.70
CA LEU A 76 0.27 -0.73 -14.98
C LEU A 76 1.07 -0.45 -13.71
N VAL A 77 0.61 0.44 -12.83
CA VAL A 77 1.20 0.66 -11.50
C VAL A 77 1.12 -0.64 -10.68
N PHE A 78 -0.02 -1.31 -10.62
CA PHE A 78 -0.16 -2.57 -9.89
C PHE A 78 0.74 -3.69 -10.44
N TYR A 79 0.92 -3.79 -11.77
CA TYR A 79 1.75 -4.82 -12.41
C TYR A 79 3.26 -4.55 -12.26
N PHE A 80 3.70 -3.30 -12.31
CA PHE A 80 5.12 -2.93 -12.12
C PHE A 80 5.57 -2.85 -10.66
N TYR A 81 4.65 -2.62 -9.71
CA TYR A 81 4.95 -2.64 -8.27
C TYR A 81 4.80 -4.04 -7.63
N ARG A 82 4.17 -5.00 -8.34
CA ARG A 82 4.05 -6.39 -7.90
C ARG A 82 5.39 -7.07 -7.56
N PRO A 83 6.48 -6.90 -8.35
CA PRO A 83 7.77 -7.50 -8.04
C PRO A 83 8.44 -6.90 -6.81
N GLN A 84 8.21 -5.63 -6.50
CA GLN A 84 8.81 -5.01 -5.31
C GLN A 84 8.06 -5.39 -4.03
N ILE A 85 6.72 -5.51 -4.09
CA ILE A 85 5.93 -6.05 -2.99
C ILE A 85 6.19 -7.54 -2.81
N SER A 86 6.35 -8.33 -3.88
CA SER A 86 6.66 -9.76 -3.76
C SER A 86 8.09 -10.03 -3.29
N VAL A 87 9.09 -9.22 -3.70
CA VAL A 87 10.46 -9.32 -3.19
C VAL A 87 10.57 -8.84 -1.74
N TRP A 88 9.74 -7.86 -1.33
CA TRP A 88 9.59 -7.45 0.07
C TRP A 88 8.89 -8.53 0.91
N TYR A 89 7.89 -9.20 0.33
CA TYR A 89 7.11 -10.26 0.99
C TYR A 89 7.85 -11.60 1.08
N GLU A 90 8.62 -12.02 0.08
CA GLU A 90 9.44 -13.25 0.13
C GLU A 90 10.62 -13.12 1.13
N LYS A 91 11.17 -11.90 1.29
CA LYS A 91 12.19 -11.63 2.32
C LYS A 91 11.58 -11.47 3.72
N GLY A 92 10.37 -10.94 3.84
CA GLY A 92 9.68 -10.80 5.13
C GLY A 92 9.04 -12.09 5.67
N THR A 93 8.57 -12.98 4.79
CA THR A 93 7.87 -14.22 5.20
C THR A 93 8.80 -15.39 5.49
N SER A 94 9.98 -15.47 4.88
CA SER A 94 10.99 -16.49 5.22
C SER A 94 11.53 -16.35 6.66
N ALA A 95 11.58 -15.12 7.18
CA ALA A 95 11.87 -14.83 8.59
C ALA A 95 10.73 -15.22 9.55
N LEU A 96 9.47 -15.17 9.09
CA LEU A 96 8.28 -15.40 9.93
C LEU A 96 8.00 -16.88 10.23
N TYR A 97 8.39 -17.81 9.34
CA TYR A 97 8.17 -19.25 9.55
C TYR A 97 9.14 -19.89 10.55
N SER A 98 10.29 -19.28 10.85
CA SER A 98 11.27 -19.80 11.82
C SER A 98 11.09 -19.26 13.25
N LEU A 99 10.30 -18.19 13.42
CA LEU A 99 10.04 -17.53 14.70
C LEU A 99 9.00 -18.26 15.56
N THR A 100 7.99 -18.91 14.96
CA THR A 100 6.92 -19.58 15.70
C THR A 100 7.39 -20.79 16.50
N ASP A 101 8.43 -21.50 16.05
CA ASP A 101 8.95 -22.68 16.76
C ASP A 101 9.90 -22.32 17.92
N LYS A 102 10.60 -21.17 17.84
CA LYS A 102 11.58 -20.76 18.88
C LYS A 102 10.99 -19.87 19.98
N ILE A 103 9.88 -19.17 19.73
CA ILE A 103 9.23 -18.32 20.75
C ILE A 103 8.50 -19.16 21.82
N ALA A 104 8.08 -20.38 21.48
CA ALA A 104 7.50 -21.35 22.44
C ALA A 104 8.52 -21.87 23.48
N GLU A 105 9.83 -21.74 23.23
CA GLU A 105 10.88 -22.04 24.21
C GLU A 105 11.20 -20.85 25.11
N MET A 106 11.07 -19.61 24.62
CA MET A 106 11.53 -18.42 25.35
C MET A 106 10.53 -17.88 26.40
N THR A 107 9.25 -18.23 26.30
CA THR A 107 8.19 -17.79 27.22
C THR A 107 8.18 -18.50 28.59
N ARG A 108 9.07 -19.49 28.80
CA ARG A 108 9.23 -20.15 30.11
C ARG A 108 10.19 -19.44 31.07
N GLY A 109 10.85 -18.35 30.66
CA GLY A 109 11.94 -17.73 31.42
C GLY A 109 11.63 -16.49 32.24
N TRP A 110 10.49 -15.80 32.03
CA TRP A 110 10.27 -14.47 32.63
C TRP A 110 8.97 -14.40 33.41
N THR A 111 9.02 -14.85 34.67
CA THR A 111 8.13 -14.34 35.72
C THR A 111 8.97 -13.98 36.95
N LYS A 112 9.22 -12.68 37.14
CA LYS A 112 9.44 -12.15 38.49
C LYS A 112 9.00 -10.68 38.58
N LYS A 113 8.15 -10.43 39.57
CA LYS A 113 7.48 -9.20 39.98
C LYS A 113 8.43 -8.18 40.66
N GLU A 114 8.05 -6.91 40.60
CA GLU A 114 8.17 -5.89 41.66
C GLU A 114 7.25 -4.71 41.24
N GLU A 115 6.06 -4.56 41.80
CA GLU A 115 5.63 -3.81 43.00
C GLU A 115 5.72 -2.27 42.91
N VAL A 116 4.60 -1.66 43.32
CA VAL A 116 4.10 -0.30 43.09
C VAL A 116 4.40 0.54 44.33
N GLU A 117 4.82 1.79 44.15
CA GLU A 117 4.70 2.82 45.20
C GLU A 117 3.93 4.03 44.68
N GLU A 118 2.92 4.39 45.48
CA GLU A 118 1.93 5.44 45.32
C GLU A 118 2.45 6.73 46.00
N PHE A 119 2.37 7.87 45.33
CA PHE A 119 2.49 9.17 45.98
C PHE A 119 1.42 10.12 45.42
N VAL A 120 0.52 10.53 46.31
CA VAL A 120 -0.49 11.57 46.09
C VAL A 120 0.01 12.84 46.75
N GLU A 121 0.09 13.93 46.00
CA GLU A 121 -0.12 15.26 46.57
C GLU A 121 -0.75 16.21 45.55
N SER A 122 -1.56 17.13 46.07
CA SER A 122 -2.70 17.79 45.44
C SER A 122 -2.42 19.26 45.08
N ALA A 123 -3.08 19.70 44.00
CA ALA A 123 -3.54 21.05 43.68
C ALA A 123 -2.50 22.18 43.49
N GLU A 124 -2.49 22.79 42.30
CA GLU A 124 -3.22 24.06 42.08
C GLU A 124 -3.35 24.35 40.58
N GLU A 125 -4.57 24.68 40.19
CA GLU A 125 -5.02 25.02 38.84
C GLU A 125 -4.47 26.39 38.44
N ALA A 126 -3.70 26.44 37.35
CA ALA A 126 -3.42 27.69 36.64
C ALA A 126 -3.66 27.43 35.15
N GLU A 127 -4.90 27.65 34.72
CA GLU A 127 -5.29 27.70 33.31
C GLU A 127 -4.59 28.87 32.64
N LYS A 128 -3.35 28.63 32.22
CA LYS A 128 -2.62 29.50 31.30
C LYS A 128 -3.01 29.04 29.91
N THR A 129 -3.76 29.87 29.20
CA THR A 129 -3.98 29.70 27.76
C THR A 129 -2.63 29.77 27.06
N VAL A 130 -2.02 28.60 26.86
CA VAL A 130 -0.77 28.44 26.11
C VAL A 130 -1.10 28.67 24.65
N GLU A 131 -0.53 29.73 24.05
CA GLU A 131 -0.48 29.85 22.60
C GLU A 131 0.12 28.56 22.04
N VAL A 132 -0.70 27.81 21.30
CA VAL A 132 -0.27 26.58 20.64
C VAL A 132 0.69 26.98 19.53
N ILE A 133 2.00 26.90 19.80
CA ILE A 133 3.03 27.11 18.78
C ILE A 133 2.94 25.93 17.81
N GLN A 134 2.25 26.16 16.68
CA GLN A 134 2.16 25.21 15.58
C GLN A 134 3.28 25.53 14.57
N ARG A 135 4.18 24.56 14.34
CA ARG A 135 5.29 24.67 13.38
C ARG A 135 5.07 23.87 12.09
N ASP A 136 5.04 24.56 10.93
CA ASP A 136 5.10 23.92 9.61
C ASP A 136 6.55 23.55 9.29
N CYS A 137 6.84 22.26 9.13
CA CYS A 137 8.16 21.78 8.78
C CYS A 137 8.36 21.65 7.26
N GLY A 138 7.30 21.80 6.45
CA GLY A 138 7.37 21.74 4.99
C GLY A 138 7.27 20.32 4.43
N ILE A 139 7.88 20.12 3.25
CA ILE A 139 7.73 18.90 2.44
C ILE A 139 9.11 18.32 2.13
N THR A 140 9.29 17.03 2.37
CA THR A 140 10.47 16.26 1.97
C THR A 140 10.08 14.94 1.31
N ASN A 141 11.06 14.15 0.89
CA ASN A 141 10.89 12.80 0.37
C ASN A 141 11.06 11.76 1.48
N SER A 142 10.53 10.55 1.24
CA SER A 142 10.68 9.43 2.17
C SER A 142 12.14 9.12 2.51
N PRO A 143 12.49 9.01 3.80
CA PRO A 143 13.85 8.65 4.21
C PRO A 143 14.17 7.22 3.78
N ASN A 144 15.38 6.99 3.26
CA ASN A 144 15.85 5.67 2.90
C ASN A 144 16.70 5.09 4.03
N ARG A 145 16.22 4.03 4.68
CA ARG A 145 16.92 3.41 5.80
C ARG A 145 18.32 2.89 5.44
N GLY A 146 18.50 2.39 4.21
CA GLY A 146 19.79 1.93 3.70
C GLY A 146 20.77 3.05 3.36
N ASN A 147 20.35 4.32 3.45
CA ASN A 147 21.17 5.49 3.18
C ASN A 147 20.95 6.58 4.24
N ILE A 148 21.77 6.61 5.28
CA ILE A 148 21.69 7.57 6.39
C ILE A 148 21.67 9.02 5.89
N ASP A 149 22.44 9.34 4.84
CA ASP A 149 22.53 10.69 4.29
C ASP A 149 21.21 11.19 3.71
N SER A 150 20.27 10.29 3.38
CA SER A 150 18.94 10.65 2.90
C SER A 150 18.06 11.30 3.97
N TYR A 151 18.44 11.22 5.25
CA TYR A 151 17.63 11.76 6.33
C TYR A 151 18.41 12.44 7.46
N SER A 152 19.72 12.16 7.65
CA SER A 152 20.48 12.71 8.79
C SER A 152 20.69 14.23 8.76
N ASN A 153 20.56 14.83 7.58
CA ASN A 153 20.71 16.28 7.35
C ASN A 153 19.46 16.90 6.71
N ASP A 154 18.34 16.17 6.69
CA ASP A 154 17.12 16.66 6.08
C ASP A 154 16.48 17.75 6.97
N PRO A 155 16.18 18.96 6.43
CA PRO A 155 15.68 20.06 7.24
C PRO A 155 14.24 19.86 7.73
N VAL A 156 13.40 19.13 6.99
CA VAL A 156 12.01 18.85 7.35
C VAL A 156 11.97 17.82 8.48
N LEU A 157 12.73 16.74 8.34
CA LEU A 157 12.91 15.75 9.40
C LEU A 157 13.60 16.35 10.61
N GLY A 158 14.58 17.22 10.42
CA GLY A 158 15.23 17.97 11.50
C GLY A 158 14.22 18.78 12.31
N CYS A 159 13.38 19.56 11.62
CA CYS A 159 12.30 20.33 12.22
C CYS A 159 11.30 19.45 13.00
N LEU A 160 10.85 18.33 12.41
CA LEU A 160 9.93 17.39 13.05
C LEU A 160 10.55 16.71 14.27
N GLY A 161 11.84 16.36 14.18
CA GLY A 161 12.58 15.72 15.25
C GLY A 161 12.81 16.63 16.44
N GLU A 162 13.15 17.90 16.20
CA GLU A 162 13.26 18.91 17.26
C GLU A 162 11.93 19.06 17.98
N SER A 163 10.83 19.23 17.23
CA SER A 163 9.49 19.32 17.78
C SER A 163 9.11 18.07 18.58
N ALA A 164 9.48 16.88 18.12
CA ALA A 164 9.25 15.62 18.83
C ALA A 164 10.03 15.52 20.15
N MET A 165 11.23 16.11 20.24
CA MET A 165 12.04 16.09 21.46
C MET A 165 11.48 16.99 22.56
N VAL A 166 10.94 18.16 22.18
CA VAL A 166 10.39 19.15 23.13
C VAL A 166 8.87 19.12 23.23
N CYS A 167 8.22 18.22 22.51
CA CYS A 167 6.77 18.09 22.40
C CYS A 167 6.03 19.37 21.99
N VAL A 168 6.49 19.99 20.90
CA VAL A 168 5.81 21.13 20.28
C VAL A 168 4.99 20.63 19.10
N GLU A 169 3.79 21.19 18.92
CA GLU A 169 2.95 20.82 17.79
C GLU A 169 3.62 21.20 16.47
N SER A 170 3.73 20.23 15.57
CA SER A 170 4.30 20.46 14.25
C SER A 170 3.75 19.49 13.22
N TRP A 171 3.86 19.84 11.95
CA TRP A 171 3.47 18.97 10.85
C TRP A 171 4.42 19.12 9.67
N GLY A 172 4.51 18.06 8.88
CA GLY A 172 5.24 18.06 7.62
C GLY A 172 4.71 16.96 6.71
N THR A 173 5.08 17.03 5.45
CA THR A 173 4.72 16.04 4.43
C THR A 173 5.95 15.29 3.98
N ILE A 174 5.91 13.97 4.10
CA ILE A 174 6.88 13.03 3.56
C ILE A 174 6.28 12.44 2.28
N ASN A 175 6.85 12.77 1.13
CA ASN A 175 6.45 12.19 -0.15
C ASN A 175 6.87 10.72 -0.18
N ASP A 176 5.94 9.86 0.20
CA ASP A 176 6.05 8.42 0.12
C ASP A 176 4.90 7.86 -0.75
N PRO A 177 5.20 7.05 -1.78
CA PRO A 177 4.18 6.51 -2.66
C PRO A 177 3.37 5.36 -2.06
N MET A 178 3.81 4.78 -0.93
CA MET A 178 3.23 3.56 -0.34
C MET A 178 2.75 3.75 1.10
N PHE A 179 3.41 4.62 1.87
CA PHE A 179 3.15 4.81 3.28
C PHE A 179 2.46 6.14 3.58
N PRO A 180 1.90 6.31 4.80
CA PRO A 180 1.35 7.59 5.23
C PRO A 180 2.31 8.75 4.96
N SER A 181 1.79 9.82 4.35
CA SER A 181 2.59 10.95 3.86
C SER A 181 2.55 12.16 4.78
N ASN A 182 1.52 12.32 5.61
CA ASN A 182 1.47 13.43 6.56
C ASN A 182 2.02 12.97 7.91
N PHE A 183 2.99 13.70 8.45
CA PHE A 183 3.58 13.45 9.75
C PHE A 183 3.31 14.64 10.67
N LYS A 184 2.67 14.39 11.81
CA LYS A 184 2.41 15.37 12.85
C LYS A 184 3.02 14.97 14.19
N ILE A 185 3.47 15.96 14.94
CA ILE A 185 3.73 15.88 16.38
C ILE A 185 2.56 16.59 17.08
N ILE A 186 1.95 15.91 18.04
CA ILE A 186 0.76 16.37 18.75
C ILE A 186 1.09 16.39 20.24
N ASN A 187 0.84 17.53 20.87
CA ASN A 187 0.92 17.65 22.31
C ASN A 187 -0.47 17.35 22.90
N ALA A 188 -0.65 16.15 23.47
CA ALA A 188 -1.92 15.74 24.06
C ALA A 188 -2.03 16.09 25.56
N GLY A 189 -1.23 17.06 26.04
CA GLY A 189 -1.20 17.51 27.43
C GLY A 189 -0.28 16.65 28.30
N ASP A 190 -0.72 15.43 28.63
CA ASP A 190 0.02 14.50 29.50
C ASP A 190 1.05 13.65 28.73
N ARG A 191 0.95 13.61 27.41
CA ARG A 191 1.76 12.77 26.54
C ARG A 191 2.05 13.42 25.20
N CYS A 192 3.25 13.13 24.70
CA CYS A 192 3.64 13.52 23.36
C CYS A 192 3.34 12.40 22.37
N MET A 193 2.60 12.74 21.32
CA MET A 193 2.16 11.78 20.31
C MET A 193 2.76 12.13 18.96
N PHE A 194 3.02 11.12 18.14
CA PHE A 194 3.10 11.31 16.70
C PHE A 194 1.83 10.82 16.03
N GLU A 195 1.54 11.38 14.87
CA GLU A 195 0.49 10.91 13.98
C GLU A 195 1.06 10.80 12.56
N LEU A 196 0.82 9.65 11.93
CA LEU A 196 1.07 9.44 10.52
C LEU A 196 -0.26 9.22 9.82
N SER A 197 -0.53 9.93 8.72
CA SER A 197 -1.77 9.75 7.96
C SER A 197 -1.58 9.83 6.46
N TYR A 198 -2.44 9.14 5.72
CA TYR A 198 -2.50 9.30 4.27
C TYR A 198 -3.18 10.62 3.90
N GLY A 199 -2.71 11.23 2.82
CA GLY A 199 -3.37 12.41 2.23
C GLY A 199 -4.82 12.13 1.86
N ALA A 200 -5.66 13.17 1.90
CA ALA A 200 -7.08 13.07 1.52
C ALA A 200 -7.28 12.61 0.07
N GLY A 201 -6.31 12.91 -0.80
CA GLY A 201 -6.30 12.51 -2.21
C GLY A 201 -5.58 11.18 -2.48
N SER A 202 -5.25 10.39 -1.46
CA SER A 202 -4.59 9.09 -1.68
C SER A 202 -5.53 8.11 -2.41
N ASP A 203 -5.07 7.58 -3.53
CA ASP A 203 -5.75 6.51 -4.27
C ASP A 203 -5.31 5.11 -3.84
N LEU A 204 -4.46 5.01 -2.80
CA LEU A 204 -4.04 3.73 -2.26
C LEU A 204 -5.22 3.01 -1.61
N VAL A 205 -5.25 1.69 -1.79
CA VAL A 205 -6.25 0.80 -1.22
C VAL A 205 -5.57 -0.33 -0.47
N ASP A 206 -6.22 -0.80 0.59
CA ASP A 206 -5.80 -2.03 1.26
C ASP A 206 -6.15 -3.28 0.45
N ILE A 207 -5.84 -4.45 1.01
CA ILE A 207 -6.08 -5.73 0.33
C ILE A 207 -7.57 -6.08 0.14
N PHE A 208 -8.47 -5.36 0.81
CA PHE A 208 -9.93 -5.49 0.66
C PHE A 208 -10.50 -4.43 -0.30
N GLY A 209 -9.64 -3.58 -0.90
CA GLY A 209 -10.04 -2.49 -1.78
C GLY A 209 -10.58 -1.26 -1.05
N ARG A 210 -10.43 -1.17 0.28
CA ARG A 210 -10.82 0.03 1.05
C ARG A 210 -9.78 1.11 0.87
N LYS A 211 -10.21 2.34 0.62
CA LYS A 211 -9.30 3.48 0.47
C LYS A 211 -8.54 3.76 1.76
N LEU A 212 -7.23 4.00 1.62
CA LEU A 212 -6.35 4.43 2.70
C LEU A 212 -6.41 5.94 2.95
N ALA A 213 -7.02 6.72 2.05
CA ALA A 213 -7.22 8.16 2.22
C ALA A 213 -7.74 8.50 3.62
N LEU A 214 -7.07 9.45 4.28
CA LEU A 214 -7.36 9.92 5.64
C LEU A 214 -7.17 8.89 6.76
N GLN A 215 -6.84 7.62 6.45
CA GLN A 215 -6.49 6.68 7.49
C GLN A 215 -5.21 7.15 8.18
N ARG A 216 -5.20 6.99 9.50
CA ARG A 216 -4.10 7.44 10.33
C ARG A 216 -3.73 6.41 11.37
N ILE A 217 -2.53 6.58 11.91
CA ILE A 217 -2.06 5.99 13.14
C ILE A 217 -1.55 7.11 14.03
N SER A 218 -1.93 7.08 15.30
CA SER A 218 -1.38 7.96 16.33
C SER A 218 -0.88 7.13 17.50
N CYS A 219 0.36 7.40 17.92
CA CYS A 219 1.06 6.64 18.95
C CYS A 219 1.86 7.58 19.86
N PRO A 220 2.08 7.21 21.13
CA PRO A 220 3.01 7.93 22.00
C PRO A 220 4.44 7.89 21.46
N LEU A 221 5.19 8.97 21.61
CA LEU A 221 6.62 8.99 21.24
C LEU A 221 7.48 8.10 22.15
N SER A 222 7.02 7.80 23.37
CA SER A 222 7.75 6.99 24.36
C SER A 222 7.96 5.53 23.95
N MET A 223 7.20 5.01 22.98
CA MET A 223 7.30 3.62 22.51
C MET A 223 8.10 3.47 21.20
N VAL A 224 8.64 4.56 20.65
CA VAL A 224 9.41 4.51 19.40
C VAL A 224 10.73 3.76 19.61
N LYS A 225 10.96 2.75 18.77
CA LYS A 225 12.17 1.93 18.77
C LYS A 225 12.81 1.84 17.39
N VAL A 226 14.05 1.43 17.36
CA VAL A 226 14.86 1.22 16.15
C VAL A 226 15.13 -0.26 16.02
N ALA A 227 14.83 -0.84 14.87
CA ALA A 227 15.18 -2.23 14.59
C ALA A 227 16.66 -2.33 14.16
N ASP A 228 17.40 -3.24 14.77
CA ASP A 228 18.68 -3.72 14.25
C ASP A 228 18.42 -4.84 13.25
N GLU A 229 18.78 -4.58 11.99
CA GLU A 229 18.59 -5.48 10.86
C GLU A 229 19.83 -6.34 10.57
N THR A 230 20.85 -6.32 11.43
CA THR A 230 22.03 -7.20 11.28
C THR A 230 21.65 -8.68 11.23
N ASN A 231 20.54 -9.05 11.89
CA ASN A 231 19.86 -10.32 11.69
C ASN A 231 18.39 -10.09 11.32
N PRO A 232 18.04 -10.12 10.01
CA PRO A 232 16.68 -9.82 9.56
C PRO A 232 15.65 -10.87 9.97
N GLU A 233 16.08 -12.08 10.39
CA GLU A 233 15.15 -13.12 10.87
C GLU A 233 14.61 -12.83 12.27
N ILE A 234 15.37 -12.11 13.10
CA ILE A 234 14.99 -11.77 14.48
C ILE A 234 15.42 -10.32 14.73
N PRO A 235 14.63 -9.34 14.28
CA PRO A 235 14.97 -7.93 14.49
C PRO A 235 14.99 -7.64 15.99
N ILE A 236 16.08 -7.03 16.46
CA ILE A 236 16.22 -6.58 17.85
C ILE A 236 15.83 -5.11 17.90
N PHE A 237 14.96 -4.74 18.84
CA PHE A 237 14.46 -3.37 18.96
C PHE A 237 15.14 -2.64 20.12
N PHE A 238 15.71 -1.47 19.81
CA PHE A 238 16.38 -0.60 20.77
C PHE A 238 15.67 0.74 20.90
N LEU A 239 15.89 1.45 22.01
CA LEU A 239 15.39 2.81 22.15
C LEU A 239 16.01 3.72 21.09
N ALA A 240 15.18 4.57 20.48
CA ALA A 240 15.64 5.51 19.46
C ALA A 240 16.57 6.57 20.04
N ASN A 241 17.67 6.82 19.32
CA ASN A 241 18.64 7.85 19.68
C ASN A 241 18.10 9.24 19.34
N LYS A 242 18.17 10.17 20.30
CA LYS A 242 17.69 11.55 20.18
C LYS A 242 18.80 12.58 19.91
N ASN A 243 20.03 12.14 19.65
CA ASN A 243 21.17 13.06 19.45
C ASN A 243 21.13 13.80 18.11
N ASN A 244 20.51 13.21 17.09
CA ASN A 244 20.28 13.86 15.80
C ASN A 244 18.76 13.98 15.58
N PRO A 245 18.20 15.20 15.52
CA PRO A 245 16.77 15.40 15.31
C PRO A 245 16.24 14.77 14.03
N ALA A 246 16.93 14.96 12.91
CA ALA A 246 16.48 14.45 11.62
C ALA A 246 16.48 12.91 11.58
N SER A 247 17.51 12.27 12.15
CA SER A 247 17.53 10.83 12.36
C SER A 247 16.43 10.35 13.29
N TYR A 248 16.16 11.06 14.40
CA TYR A 248 15.10 10.68 15.33
C TYR A 248 13.71 10.73 14.67
N ALA A 249 13.43 11.77 13.86
CA ALA A 249 12.20 11.84 13.08
C ALA A 249 12.07 10.70 12.06
N ALA A 250 13.17 10.35 11.38
CA ALA A 250 13.18 9.20 10.47
C ALA A 250 12.86 7.90 11.21
N GLU A 251 13.39 7.68 12.41
CA GLU A 251 13.09 6.49 13.21
C GLU A 251 11.63 6.46 13.71
N ILE A 252 11.05 7.61 14.08
CA ILE A 252 9.60 7.71 14.37
C ILE A 252 8.79 7.28 13.16
N TYR A 253 9.17 7.76 11.97
CA TYR A 253 8.51 7.43 10.71
C TYR A 253 8.61 5.93 10.39
N PHE A 254 9.81 5.34 10.40
CA PHE A 254 10.00 3.91 10.17
C PHE A 254 9.25 3.05 11.19
N TYR A 255 9.24 3.47 12.44
CA TYR A 255 8.56 2.73 13.49
C TYR A 255 7.04 2.75 13.32
N GLY A 256 6.46 3.92 13.08
CA GLY A 256 5.02 4.08 12.89
C GLY A 256 4.48 3.45 11.61
N THR A 257 5.31 3.32 10.57
CA THR A 257 4.93 2.70 9.29
C THR A 257 5.06 1.18 9.29
N LEU A 258 6.09 0.62 9.94
CA LEU A 258 6.44 -0.80 9.85
C LEU A 258 6.75 -1.44 11.21
N TRP A 259 7.73 -0.92 11.95
CA TRP A 259 8.32 -1.68 13.06
C TRP A 259 7.38 -1.93 14.23
N LEU A 260 6.44 -1.01 14.49
CA LEU A 260 5.39 -1.21 15.49
C LEU A 260 4.66 -2.55 15.28
N PHE A 261 4.35 -2.88 14.03
CA PHE A 261 3.59 -4.08 13.71
C PHE A 261 4.44 -5.34 13.82
N ILE A 262 5.67 -5.28 13.33
CA ILE A 262 6.63 -6.41 13.37
C ILE A 262 6.98 -6.75 14.81
N GLU A 263 7.32 -5.76 15.64
CA GLU A 263 7.67 -5.97 17.04
C GLU A 263 6.53 -6.62 17.83
N ASN A 264 5.28 -6.28 17.50
CA ASN A 264 4.10 -6.71 18.24
C ASN A 264 3.38 -7.89 17.58
N ASP A 265 4.02 -8.61 16.66
CA ASP A 265 3.47 -9.76 15.94
C ASP A 265 2.11 -9.47 15.26
N PHE A 266 1.92 -8.24 14.78
CA PHE A 266 0.65 -7.75 14.24
C PHE A 266 -0.55 -7.95 15.21
N ASN A 267 -0.29 -7.97 16.52
CA ASN A 267 -1.32 -8.17 17.53
C ASN A 267 -2.00 -6.85 17.91
N LEU A 268 -3.28 -6.71 17.56
CA LEU A 268 -4.07 -5.50 17.81
C LEU A 268 -4.10 -5.09 19.28
N ASN A 269 -4.24 -6.05 20.18
CA ASN A 269 -4.35 -5.78 21.62
C ASN A 269 -3.00 -5.31 22.18
N LYS A 270 -1.88 -5.92 21.75
CA LYS A 270 -0.54 -5.44 22.13
C LYS A 270 -0.33 -4.00 21.65
N ILE A 271 -0.59 -3.71 20.37
CA ILE A 271 -0.42 -2.37 19.79
C ILE A 271 -1.29 -1.33 20.52
N ARG A 272 -2.57 -1.64 20.77
CA ARG A 272 -3.47 -0.73 21.50
C ARG A 272 -3.05 -0.52 22.96
N SER A 273 -2.50 -1.54 23.61
CA SER A 273 -1.98 -1.43 24.98
C SER A 273 -0.80 -0.46 25.10
N LEU A 274 -0.05 -0.24 24.00
CA LEU A 274 0.99 0.78 23.91
C LEU A 274 0.44 2.22 23.75
N GLY A 275 -0.89 2.38 23.71
CA GLY A 275 -1.55 3.66 23.50
C GLY A 275 -1.67 4.08 22.03
N CYS A 276 -1.31 3.20 21.09
CA CYS A 276 -1.51 3.42 19.66
C CYS A 276 -2.97 3.23 19.24
N SER A 277 -3.44 4.10 18.34
CA SER A 277 -4.80 4.06 17.81
C SER A 277 -4.85 4.59 16.38
N GLY A 278 -6.00 4.41 15.72
CA GLY A 278 -6.24 4.88 14.35
C GLY A 278 -6.64 3.75 13.39
N GLU A 279 -7.31 4.12 12.31
CA GLU A 279 -7.87 3.21 11.32
C GLU A 279 -6.79 2.42 10.59
N PHE A 280 -5.62 3.02 10.39
CA PHE A 280 -4.49 2.37 9.71
C PHE A 280 -4.01 1.11 10.44
N VAL A 281 -4.09 1.09 11.78
CA VAL A 281 -3.72 -0.08 12.58
C VAL A 281 -4.59 -1.29 12.22
N ASN A 282 -5.91 -1.09 12.12
CA ASN A 282 -6.83 -2.16 11.78
C ASN A 282 -6.58 -2.65 10.35
N SER A 283 -6.42 -1.72 9.39
CA SER A 283 -6.14 -2.05 7.99
C SER A 283 -4.87 -2.89 7.84
N MET A 284 -3.79 -2.55 8.56
CA MET A 284 -2.54 -3.31 8.53
C MET A 284 -2.68 -4.73 9.11
N ILE A 285 -3.37 -4.86 10.24
CA ILE A 285 -3.55 -6.16 10.93
C ILE A 285 -4.47 -7.07 10.13
N GLU A 286 -5.59 -6.56 9.64
CA GLU A 286 -6.49 -7.32 8.77
C GLU A 286 -5.77 -7.72 7.48
N SER A 287 -4.91 -6.83 6.95
CA SER A 287 -4.11 -7.14 5.78
C SER A 287 -3.14 -8.30 6.02
N TYR A 288 -2.44 -8.27 7.16
CA TYR A 288 -1.52 -9.33 7.57
C TYR A 288 -2.22 -10.68 7.79
N ASN A 289 -3.37 -10.69 8.47
CA ASN A 289 -4.09 -11.93 8.76
C ASN A 289 -4.57 -12.64 7.49
N LEU A 290 -5.14 -11.91 6.52
CA LEU A 290 -5.56 -12.52 5.26
C LEU A 290 -4.36 -13.06 4.46
N MET A 291 -3.24 -12.36 4.53
CA MET A 291 -2.00 -12.77 3.89
C MET A 291 -1.48 -14.09 4.48
N LYS A 292 -1.56 -14.26 5.81
CA LYS A 292 -1.22 -15.50 6.50
C LYS A 292 -2.14 -16.68 6.13
N GLU A 293 -3.41 -16.43 5.85
CA GLU A 293 -4.37 -17.46 5.44
C GLU A 293 -4.15 -17.97 4.00
N LYS A 294 -3.44 -17.21 3.16
CA LYS A 294 -3.19 -17.54 1.75
C LYS A 294 -1.88 -18.28 1.51
N ILE A 295 -1.03 -18.44 2.53
CA ILE A 295 0.22 -19.22 2.47
C ILE A 295 0.00 -20.55 3.17
#